data_AF-A0A2K3LNU4-F1
#
_entry.id   AF-A0A2K3LNU4-F1
#
_cell.length_a   1.000
_cell.length_b   1.000
_cell.length_c   1.000
_cell.angle_alpha   90.00
_cell.angle_beta   90.00
_cell.angle_gamma   90.00
#
_symmetry.space_group_name_H-M   'P 1'
#
loop_
_entity.id
_entity.type
_entity.pdbx_description
1 polymer ?
#
loop_
_entity_poly.entity_id
_entity_poly.type
_entity_poly.pdbx_seq_one_letter_code
_entity_poly.pdbx_strand_id
1 'polypeptide(L)'
;MPHLIYISREKRPKQPHHHKAGAMNVLTRISGLMTNAPFMLNLDCDMYVNNSKIVLHALCILLDSKGEKEVAFAQCPQRFYDAVKDDAYGNQLVALPMYIGSGFAGLQGIIYAGTNCFHRRKVMYGLSPNDIQNAKKDHGFTNGTLLSDKETIQKFGTSKGFVDSATHILKGTTFDHYKSLDLEAASEVASCNYEYNTAWGKEVGK
;
A
#
# COMPACT_ATOMS: atom_id res chain seq x y z
N MET A 1 -16.20 -17.09 4.62
CA MET A 1 -16.29 -15.70 4.12
C MET A 1 -15.05 -14.94 4.58
N PRO A 2 -14.56 -13.94 3.82
CA PRO A 2 -13.50 -13.05 4.28
C PRO A 2 -13.97 -12.18 5.46
N HIS A 3 -13.03 -11.76 6.31
CA HIS A 3 -13.32 -10.84 7.41
C HIS A 3 -13.55 -9.41 6.88
N LEU A 4 -14.59 -8.75 7.38
CA LEU A 4 -14.87 -7.34 7.14
C LEU A 4 -14.60 -6.56 8.43
N ILE A 5 -13.74 -5.55 8.36
CA ILE A 5 -13.35 -4.73 9.51
C ILE A 5 -13.73 -3.29 9.20
N TYR A 6 -14.57 -2.70 10.06
CA TYR A 6 -14.92 -1.29 9.99
C TYR A 6 -13.96 -0.47 10.84
N ILE A 7 -13.44 0.61 10.26
CA ILE A 7 -12.47 1.49 10.91
C ILE A 7 -12.97 2.92 10.78
N SER A 8 -13.09 3.61 11.91
CA SER A 8 -13.21 5.05 11.98
C SER A 8 -11.98 5.59 12.70
N ARG A 9 -11.40 6.67 12.17
CA ARG A 9 -10.21 7.30 12.73
C ARG A 9 -10.56 8.50 13.59
N GLU A 10 -9.77 8.72 14.62
CA GLU A 10 -9.88 9.91 15.44
C GLU A 10 -9.59 11.18 14.62
N LYS A 11 -10.35 12.24 14.84
CA LYS A 11 -10.09 13.58 14.30
C LYS A 11 -10.29 14.62 15.40
N ARG A 12 -9.43 15.63 15.42
CA ARG A 12 -9.54 16.77 16.36
C ARG A 12 -9.54 18.09 15.59
N PRO A 13 -10.32 19.11 16.00
CA PRO A 13 -10.48 20.36 15.25
C PRO A 13 -9.17 21.09 14.90
N LYS A 14 -8.15 21.00 15.75
CA LYS A 14 -6.86 21.69 15.58
C LYS A 14 -5.80 20.85 14.87
N GLN A 15 -6.14 19.66 14.37
CA GLN A 15 -5.18 18.73 13.80
C GLN A 15 -5.46 18.48 12.31
N PRO A 16 -4.46 18.69 11.43
CA PRO A 16 -4.61 18.37 10.03
C PRO A 16 -4.77 16.86 9.85
N HIS A 17 -5.72 16.44 9.02
CA HIS A 17 -6.07 15.02 8.87
C HIS A 17 -5.93 14.49 7.42
N HIS A 18 -5.47 15.32 6.49
CA HIS A 18 -5.11 14.92 5.11
C HIS A 18 -6.15 14.07 4.36
N HIS A 19 -7.45 14.37 4.53
CA HIS A 19 -8.59 13.73 3.83
C HIS A 19 -8.41 12.23 3.50
N LYS A 20 -8.32 11.86 2.22
CA LYS A 20 -8.18 10.49 1.73
C LYS A 20 -6.81 9.90 2.10
N ALA A 21 -5.72 10.65 1.91
CA ALA A 21 -4.36 10.18 2.21
C ALA A 21 -4.21 9.75 3.68
N GLY A 22 -4.66 10.58 4.62
CA GLY A 22 -4.60 10.23 6.04
C GLY A 22 -5.50 9.05 6.41
N ALA A 23 -6.62 8.85 5.71
CA ALA A 23 -7.47 7.68 5.93
C ALA A 23 -6.77 6.40 5.44
N MET A 24 -6.18 6.43 4.23
CA MET A 24 -5.42 5.32 3.67
C MET A 24 -4.19 4.97 4.51
N ASN A 25 -3.52 5.96 5.11
CA ASN A 25 -2.38 5.74 6.00
C ASN A 25 -2.80 5.03 7.30
N VAL A 26 -3.91 5.44 7.91
CA VAL A 26 -4.50 4.74 9.07
C VAL A 26 -4.86 3.28 8.70
N LEU A 27 -5.53 3.07 7.56
CA LEU A 27 -5.86 1.72 7.08
C LEU A 27 -4.61 0.87 6.85
N THR A 28 -3.53 1.46 6.32
CA THR A 28 -2.26 0.79 6.09
C THR A 28 -1.61 0.34 7.41
N ARG A 29 -1.67 1.18 8.45
CA ARG A 29 -1.15 0.84 9.79
C ARG A 29 -1.95 -0.26 10.48
N ILE A 30 -3.28 -0.09 10.55
CA ILE A 30 -4.17 -1.05 11.21
C ILE A 30 -4.12 -2.41 10.49
N SER A 31 -4.18 -2.42 9.15
CA SER A 31 -4.03 -3.69 8.40
C SER A 31 -2.66 -4.33 8.60
N GLY A 32 -1.61 -3.53 8.79
CA GLY A 32 -0.27 -3.99 9.14
C GLY A 32 -0.22 -4.68 10.51
N LEU A 33 -0.94 -4.17 11.50
CA LEU A 33 -1.07 -4.82 12.81
C LEU A 33 -1.88 -6.11 12.76
N MET A 34 -2.97 -6.12 11.98
CA MET A 34 -3.96 -7.21 12.03
C MET A 34 -3.57 -8.42 11.17
N THR A 35 -3.40 -8.20 9.87
CA THR A 35 -3.20 -9.29 8.90
C THR A 35 -1.83 -9.23 8.24
N ASN A 36 -1.18 -8.07 8.28
CA ASN A 36 0.11 -7.78 7.66
C ASN A 36 0.24 -8.30 6.22
N ALA A 37 -0.86 -8.27 5.45
CA ALA A 37 -0.89 -8.84 4.11
C ALA A 37 0.15 -8.15 3.20
N PRO A 38 0.95 -8.89 2.41
CA PRO A 38 2.04 -8.32 1.61
C PRO A 38 1.56 -7.42 0.46
N PHE A 39 0.29 -7.58 0.06
CA PHE A 39 -0.36 -6.82 -1.00
C PHE A 39 -1.64 -6.18 -0.48
N MET A 40 -1.96 -4.99 -0.99
CA MET A 40 -3.14 -4.21 -0.60
C MET A 40 -3.84 -3.70 -1.85
N LEU A 41 -5.16 -3.87 -1.93
CA LEU A 41 -5.98 -3.27 -2.97
C LEU A 41 -6.60 -1.98 -2.44
N ASN A 42 -6.36 -0.88 -3.15
CA ASN A 42 -7.10 0.37 -2.98
C ASN A 42 -8.30 0.36 -3.95
N LEU A 43 -9.49 0.67 -3.42
CA LEU A 43 -10.73 0.78 -4.17
C LEU A 43 -11.58 1.93 -3.63
N ASP A 44 -12.13 2.74 -4.54
CA ASP A 44 -13.11 3.80 -4.23
C ASP A 44 -14.53 3.24 -4.17
N CYS A 45 -15.45 3.96 -3.52
CA CYS A 45 -16.81 3.50 -3.26
C CYS A 45 -17.71 3.43 -4.50
N ASP A 46 -17.34 4.10 -5.58
CA ASP A 46 -17.99 4.10 -6.89
C ASP A 46 -17.40 3.04 -7.84
N MET A 47 -16.40 2.28 -7.37
CA MET A 47 -15.76 1.20 -8.12
C MET A 47 -16.16 -0.16 -7.55
N TYR A 48 -16.37 -1.15 -8.43
CA TYR A 48 -16.62 -2.52 -8.04
C TYR A 48 -15.81 -3.51 -8.89
N VAL A 49 -15.57 -4.70 -8.33
CA VAL A 49 -14.83 -5.75 -9.02
C VAL A 49 -15.75 -6.46 -10.00
N ASN A 50 -15.48 -6.30 -11.30
CA ASN A 50 -16.24 -6.95 -12.38
C ASN A 50 -15.68 -8.32 -12.81
N ASN A 51 -14.46 -8.65 -12.41
CA ASN A 51 -13.78 -9.90 -12.76
C ASN A 51 -13.26 -10.59 -11.50
N SER A 52 -13.82 -11.76 -11.19
CA SER A 52 -13.43 -12.56 -10.01
C SER A 52 -11.97 -13.03 -10.05
N LYS A 53 -11.32 -13.03 -11.21
CA LYS A 53 -9.91 -13.42 -11.38
C LYS A 53 -8.93 -12.24 -11.26
N ILE A 54 -9.40 -11.02 -11.01
CA ILE A 54 -8.51 -9.85 -11.03
C ILE A 54 -7.37 -9.94 -10.01
N VAL A 55 -7.66 -10.49 -8.82
CA VAL A 55 -6.65 -10.71 -7.78
C VAL A 55 -5.58 -11.69 -8.27
N LEU A 56 -5.98 -12.78 -8.94
CA LEU A 56 -5.05 -13.75 -9.51
C LEU A 56 -4.17 -13.08 -10.58
N HIS A 57 -4.75 -12.30 -11.49
CA HIS A 57 -4.00 -11.60 -12.53
C HIS A 57 -2.98 -10.62 -11.95
N ALA A 58 -3.36 -9.85 -10.92
CA ALA A 58 -2.46 -8.93 -10.24
C ALA A 58 -1.31 -9.69 -9.56
N LEU A 59 -1.62 -10.80 -8.88
CA LEU A 59 -0.60 -11.63 -8.24
C LEU A 59 0.35 -12.29 -9.23
N CYS A 60 -0.10 -12.69 -10.42
CA CYS A 60 0.80 -13.19 -11.48
C CYS A 60 1.88 -12.16 -11.84
N ILE A 61 1.54 -10.87 -11.88
CA ILE A 61 2.49 -9.79 -12.17
C ILE A 61 3.39 -9.53 -10.95
N LEU A 62 2.81 -9.47 -9.75
CA LEU A 62 3.51 -9.09 -8.52
C LEU A 62 4.41 -10.20 -7.95
N LEU A 63 4.13 -11.46 -8.27
CA LEU A 63 4.88 -12.63 -7.81
C LEU A 63 5.79 -13.21 -8.89
N ASP A 64 5.80 -12.65 -10.11
CA ASP A 64 6.78 -13.04 -11.11
C ASP A 64 8.21 -12.78 -10.59
N SER A 65 9.17 -13.59 -11.05
CA SER A 65 10.58 -13.53 -10.65
C SER A 65 11.23 -12.16 -10.87
N LYS A 66 10.79 -11.41 -11.88
CA LYS A 66 11.16 -10.00 -12.09
C LYS A 66 10.26 -9.08 -11.28
N GLY A 67 8.96 -9.35 -11.29
CA GLY A 67 7.93 -8.61 -10.56
C GLY A 67 8.20 -8.45 -9.06
N GLU A 68 8.74 -9.47 -8.39
CA GLU A 68 9.08 -9.45 -6.97
C GLU A 68 10.09 -8.33 -6.60
N LYS A 69 10.96 -7.99 -7.56
CA LYS A 69 12.07 -7.04 -7.41
C LYS A 69 11.76 -5.66 -7.95
N GLU A 70 11.03 -5.61 -9.06
CA GLU A 70 10.89 -4.39 -9.88
C GLU A 70 9.49 -3.77 -9.81
N VAL A 71 8.46 -4.56 -9.49
CA VAL A 71 7.07 -4.08 -9.52
C VAL A 71 6.63 -3.61 -8.13
N ALA A 72 6.39 -2.30 -8.03
CA ALA A 72 5.85 -1.64 -6.83
C ALA A 72 4.34 -1.83 -6.66
N PHE A 73 3.59 -1.77 -7.77
CA PHE A 73 2.16 -1.92 -7.78
C PHE A 73 1.65 -2.37 -9.15
N ALA A 74 0.42 -2.89 -9.20
CA ALA A 74 -0.28 -3.22 -10.43
C ALA A 74 -1.57 -2.38 -10.50
N GLN A 75 -1.60 -1.42 -11.44
CA GLN A 75 -2.75 -0.56 -11.68
C GLN A 75 -3.70 -1.23 -12.68
N CYS A 76 -4.96 -1.37 -12.30
CA CYS A 76 -6.01 -1.84 -13.20
C CYS A 76 -6.63 -0.64 -13.93
N PRO A 77 -6.98 -0.79 -15.23
CA PRO A 77 -7.69 0.25 -15.98
C PRO A 77 -9.03 0.60 -15.33
N GLN A 78 -9.33 1.89 -15.20
CA GLN A 78 -10.65 2.35 -14.77
C GLN A 78 -11.61 2.28 -15.97
N ARG A 79 -12.81 1.75 -15.75
CA ARG A 79 -13.88 1.68 -16.75
C ARG A 79 -15.18 2.13 -16.11
N PHE A 80 -15.75 3.19 -16.67
CA PHE A 80 -17.03 3.74 -16.22
C PHE A 80 -18.17 3.03 -16.95
N TYR A 81 -19.24 2.70 -16.22
CA TYR A 81 -20.46 2.16 -16.78
C TYR A 81 -21.37 3.31 -17.26
N ASP A 82 -22.46 2.98 -17.96
CA ASP A 82 -23.44 3.96 -18.49
C ASP A 82 -22.85 5.05 -19.39
N ALA A 83 -21.85 4.66 -20.18
CA ALA A 83 -21.25 5.50 -21.20
C ALA A 83 -22.24 5.93 -22.29
N VAL A 84 -22.29 7.23 -22.56
CA VAL A 84 -23.02 7.77 -23.73
C VAL A 84 -22.24 7.44 -25.00
N LYS A 85 -22.93 6.98 -26.05
CA LYS A 85 -22.32 6.56 -27.32
C LYS A 85 -21.38 7.62 -27.93
N ASP A 86 -21.79 8.88 -27.88
CA ASP A 86 -21.04 9.98 -28.49
C ASP A 86 -20.01 10.60 -27.54
N ASP A 87 -20.07 10.27 -26.23
CA ASP A 87 -19.20 10.75 -25.14
C ASP A 87 -18.60 12.16 -25.36
N ALA A 88 -19.47 13.15 -25.58
CA ALA A 88 -19.06 14.49 -25.96
C ALA A 88 -18.12 15.16 -24.93
N TYR A 89 -18.14 14.70 -23.68
CA TYR A 89 -17.30 15.18 -22.59
C TYR A 89 -16.04 14.33 -22.36
N GLY A 90 -15.89 13.19 -23.04
CA GLY A 90 -14.76 12.28 -22.87
C GLY A 90 -14.70 11.61 -21.49
N ASN A 91 -15.86 11.44 -20.83
CA ASN A 91 -15.94 10.95 -19.46
C ASN A 91 -15.56 9.48 -19.31
N GLN A 92 -15.59 8.71 -20.39
CA GLN A 92 -15.12 7.32 -20.35
C GLN A 92 -13.60 7.22 -20.16
N LEU A 93 -12.88 8.33 -20.38
CA LEU A 93 -11.43 8.44 -20.26
C LEU A 93 -10.65 7.37 -21.05
N VAL A 94 -11.23 6.73 -22.07
CA VAL A 94 -10.68 5.54 -22.77
C VAL A 94 -9.25 5.76 -23.27
N ALA A 95 -8.95 6.97 -23.75
CA ALA A 95 -7.64 7.27 -24.32
C ALA A 95 -6.50 7.20 -23.27
N LEU A 96 -6.77 7.55 -22.02
CA LEU A 96 -5.79 7.62 -20.96
C LEU A 96 -5.25 6.23 -20.56
N PRO A 97 -6.07 5.22 -20.17
CA PRO A 97 -5.56 3.90 -19.86
C PRO A 97 -5.13 3.13 -21.11
N MET A 98 -5.77 3.31 -22.27
CA MET A 98 -5.46 2.49 -23.45
C MET A 98 -4.22 2.95 -24.22
N TYR A 99 -4.09 4.24 -24.54
CA TYR A 99 -2.97 4.72 -25.36
C TYR A 99 -1.84 5.23 -24.49
N ILE A 100 -2.14 6.18 -23.61
CA ILE A 100 -1.14 6.85 -22.77
C ILE A 100 -0.58 5.86 -21.72
N GLY A 101 -1.47 5.11 -21.06
CA GLY A 101 -1.11 4.11 -20.05
C GLY A 101 -0.23 3.00 -20.62
N SER A 102 -0.59 2.46 -21.79
CA SER A 102 0.21 1.44 -22.48
C SER A 102 1.58 1.98 -22.90
N GLY A 103 1.66 3.24 -23.34
CA GLY A 103 2.94 3.90 -23.64
C GLY A 103 3.86 4.00 -22.42
N PHE A 104 3.35 4.50 -21.29
CA PHE A 104 4.12 4.56 -20.04
C PHE A 104 4.51 3.19 -19.50
N ALA A 105 3.62 2.19 -19.65
CA ALA A 105 3.89 0.82 -19.26
C ALA A 105 5.10 0.21 -20.01
N GLY A 106 5.36 0.64 -21.25
CA GLY A 106 6.53 0.22 -22.02
C GLY A 106 7.86 0.86 -21.59
N LEU A 107 7.82 1.93 -20.78
CA LEU A 107 9.02 2.63 -20.30
C LEU A 107 9.37 2.24 -18.87
N GLN A 108 8.54 2.66 -17.90
CA GLN A 108 8.80 2.50 -16.46
C GLN A 108 7.59 1.92 -15.70
N GLY A 109 6.41 1.89 -16.32
CA GLY A 109 5.15 1.59 -15.66
C GLY A 109 4.19 2.76 -15.68
N ILE A 110 2.90 2.46 -15.53
CA ILE A 110 1.83 3.46 -15.46
C ILE A 110 1.86 4.20 -14.13
N ILE A 111 1.35 5.43 -14.11
CA ILE A 111 1.16 6.20 -12.89
C ILE A 111 0.02 5.63 -12.03
N TYR A 112 0.13 5.84 -10.72
CA TYR A 112 -0.95 5.52 -9.80
C TYR A 112 -2.11 6.51 -9.99
N ALA A 113 -3.31 5.97 -10.25
CA ALA A 113 -4.50 6.76 -10.63
C ALA A 113 -5.54 6.91 -9.51
N GLY A 114 -5.17 6.65 -8.25
CA GLY A 114 -6.02 6.93 -7.08
C GLY A 114 -6.98 5.82 -6.65
N THR A 115 -7.25 4.83 -7.50
CA THR A 115 -8.12 3.66 -7.23
C THR A 115 -7.67 2.46 -8.07
N ASN A 116 -8.29 1.28 -7.89
CA ASN A 116 -8.09 0.08 -8.69
C ASN A 116 -6.63 -0.40 -8.74
N CYS A 117 -5.89 -0.26 -7.65
CA CYS A 117 -4.45 -0.50 -7.63
C CYS A 117 -4.06 -1.49 -6.54
N PHE A 118 -3.31 -2.53 -6.93
CA PHE A 118 -2.69 -3.48 -6.01
C PHE A 118 -1.30 -2.99 -5.65
N HIS A 119 -1.13 -2.53 -4.42
CA HIS A 119 0.14 -2.05 -3.88
C HIS A 119 0.88 -3.14 -3.14
N ARG A 120 2.20 -3.12 -3.24
CA ARG A 120 3.09 -3.93 -2.43
C ARG A 120 3.40 -3.21 -1.11
N ARG A 121 3.09 -3.84 0.03
CA ARG A 121 3.23 -3.25 1.37
C ARG A 121 4.66 -2.77 1.66
N LYS A 122 5.68 -3.57 1.34
CA LYS A 122 7.09 -3.17 1.55
C LYS A 122 7.44 -1.85 0.85
N VAL A 123 6.86 -1.57 -0.32
CA VAL A 123 7.06 -0.30 -1.03
C VAL A 123 6.29 0.84 -0.38
N MET A 124 5.08 0.61 0.11
CA MET A 124 4.34 1.61 0.91
C MET A 124 5.08 1.99 2.19
N TYR A 125 5.93 1.08 2.72
CA TYR A 125 6.84 1.32 3.85
C TYR A 125 8.17 1.97 3.44
N GLY A 126 8.30 2.39 2.19
CA GLY A 126 9.44 3.13 1.67
C GLY A 126 10.63 2.25 1.28
N LEU A 127 10.42 0.95 1.02
CA LEU A 127 11.46 0.11 0.42
C LEU A 127 11.59 0.44 -1.07
N SER A 128 12.80 0.75 -1.52
CA SER A 128 13.10 1.04 -2.92
C SER A 128 13.72 -0.17 -3.64
N PRO A 129 13.64 -0.23 -4.99
CA PRO A 129 14.33 -1.26 -5.77
C PRO A 129 15.85 -1.28 -5.57
N ASN A 130 16.47 -0.13 -5.29
CA ASN A 130 17.90 -0.02 -5.02
C ASN A 130 18.29 -0.75 -3.73
N ASP A 131 17.43 -0.69 -2.71
CA ASP A 131 17.64 -1.43 -1.45
C ASP A 131 17.63 -2.95 -1.69
N ILE A 132 16.78 -3.41 -2.61
CA ILE A 132 16.70 -4.83 -3.01
C ILE A 132 17.94 -5.28 -3.79
N GLN A 133 18.49 -4.43 -4.66
CA GLN A 133 19.68 -4.74 -5.46
C GLN A 133 20.96 -4.76 -4.60
N ASN A 134 21.10 -3.82 -3.67
CA ASN A 134 22.27 -3.73 -2.79
C ASN A 134 22.34 -4.91 -1.81
N ALA A 135 21.19 -5.42 -1.34
CA ALA A 135 21.12 -6.60 -0.48
C ALA A 135 21.69 -7.89 -1.09
N LYS A 136 21.92 -7.95 -2.41
CA LYS A 136 22.43 -9.14 -3.12
C LYS A 136 23.90 -9.11 -3.49
N LYS A 137 24.56 -7.94 -3.46
CA LYS A 137 25.99 -7.83 -3.80
C LYS A 137 26.90 -8.31 -2.67
N ASP A 138 26.43 -8.24 -1.43
CA ASP A 138 27.09 -8.92 -0.31
C ASP A 138 26.61 -10.37 -0.23
N HIS A 139 27.51 -11.32 -0.51
CA HIS A 139 27.30 -12.76 -0.38
C HIS A 139 27.08 -13.17 1.10
N GLY A 140 25.90 -12.85 1.62
CA GLY A 140 25.48 -13.17 2.98
C GLY A 140 25.27 -11.90 3.81
N PHE A 141 24.08 -11.33 3.73
CA PHE A 141 23.61 -10.36 4.70
C PHE A 141 22.29 -10.84 5.31
N THR A 142 22.40 -11.66 6.35
CA THR A 142 21.51 -11.52 7.50
C THR A 142 21.58 -10.04 7.92
N ASN A 143 20.44 -9.35 7.96
CA ASN A 143 20.28 -7.93 8.33
C ASN A 143 20.25 -6.95 7.15
N GLY A 144 19.18 -6.99 6.34
CA GLY A 144 18.75 -5.78 5.65
C GLY A 144 18.79 -4.62 6.65
N THR A 145 19.51 -3.55 6.31
CA THR A 145 19.96 -2.45 7.17
C THR A 145 19.02 -2.30 8.36
N LEU A 146 19.39 -2.89 9.50
CA LEU A 146 18.58 -2.85 10.69
C LEU A 146 18.62 -1.39 11.11
N LEU A 147 17.61 -0.63 10.69
CA LEU A 147 17.37 0.71 11.18
C LEU A 147 17.53 0.59 12.69
N SER A 148 18.37 1.45 13.26
CA SER A 148 18.48 1.53 14.71
C SER A 148 17.06 1.69 15.30
N ASP A 149 16.83 1.24 16.53
CA ASP A 149 15.51 1.37 17.17
C ASP A 149 14.99 2.81 17.06
N LYS A 150 15.89 3.79 17.14
CA LYS A 150 15.60 5.21 16.95
C LYS A 150 15.11 5.56 15.54
N GLU A 151 15.78 5.08 14.50
CA GLU A 151 15.37 5.32 13.10
C GLU A 151 14.06 4.61 12.78
N THR A 152 13.86 3.40 13.32
CA THR A 152 12.62 2.65 13.14
C THR A 152 11.44 3.37 13.78
N ILE A 153 11.61 3.88 15.00
CA ILE A 153 10.59 4.69 15.69
C ILE A 153 10.31 5.99 14.93
N GLN A 154 11.35 6.67 14.44
CA GLN A 154 11.19 7.88 13.63
C GLN A 154 10.44 7.59 12.32
N LYS A 155 10.64 6.41 11.72
CA LYS A 155 10.00 6.02 10.47
C LYS A 155 8.54 5.58 10.67
N PHE A 156 8.29 4.65 11.59
CA PHE A 156 7.01 3.96 11.73
C PHE A 156 6.16 4.41 12.93
N GLY A 157 6.72 5.17 13.86
CA GLY A 157 6.09 5.60 15.10
C GLY A 157 6.47 4.74 16.30
N THR A 158 5.84 5.02 17.45
CA THR A 158 6.20 4.42 18.75
C THR A 158 5.56 3.06 19.03
N SER A 159 4.57 2.65 18.24
CA SER A 159 3.83 1.41 18.52
C SER A 159 4.71 0.19 18.23
N LYS A 160 5.17 -0.46 19.30
CA LYS A 160 6.07 -1.62 19.23
C LYS A 160 5.48 -2.74 18.36
N GLY A 161 4.19 -3.06 18.56
CA GLY A 161 3.52 -4.10 17.79
C GLY A 161 3.49 -3.82 16.29
N PHE A 162 3.30 -2.54 15.91
CA PHE A 162 3.28 -2.15 14.51
C PHE A 162 4.68 -2.14 13.91
N VAL A 163 5.66 -1.63 14.66
CA VAL A 163 7.08 -1.64 14.28
C VAL A 163 7.55 -3.07 14.03
N ASP A 164 7.28 -4.00 14.93
CA ASP A 164 7.65 -5.41 14.78
C ASP A 164 7.02 -6.02 13.52
N SER A 165 5.74 -5.73 13.27
CA SER A 165 5.03 -6.19 12.08
C SER A 165 5.58 -5.60 10.77
N ALA A 166 5.93 -4.31 10.77
CA ALA A 166 6.52 -3.62 9.63
C ALA A 166 7.94 -4.13 9.33
N THR A 167 8.76 -4.33 10.36
CA THR A 167 10.11 -4.90 10.20
C THR A 167 10.04 -6.31 9.65
N HIS A 168 9.05 -7.09 10.08
CA HIS A 168 8.86 -8.44 9.60
C HIS A 168 8.51 -8.48 8.09
N ILE A 169 7.57 -7.64 7.61
CA ILE A 169 7.24 -7.61 6.18
C ILE A 169 8.41 -7.11 5.32
N LEU A 170 9.23 -6.20 5.86
CA LEU A 170 10.41 -5.68 5.18
C LEU A 170 11.52 -6.74 5.07
N LYS A 171 11.67 -7.62 6.07
CA LYS A 171 12.61 -8.75 6.06
C LYS A 171 12.16 -9.90 5.16
N GLY A 172 10.91 -9.91 4.70
CA GLY A 172 10.37 -10.97 3.85
C GLY A 172 10.19 -12.31 4.56
N THR A 173 10.20 -12.32 5.89
CA THR A 173 9.85 -13.51 6.67
C THR A 173 8.33 -13.77 6.57
N THR A 174 7.88 -15.00 6.83
CA THR A 174 6.45 -15.38 6.83
C THR A 174 5.78 -15.01 8.15
N PHE A 175 4.77 -14.12 8.12
CA PHE A 175 4.15 -13.63 9.35
C PHE A 175 3.08 -14.62 9.71
N ASP A 176 3.48 -15.68 10.42
CA ASP A 176 2.53 -16.55 11.07
C ASP A 176 1.95 -15.78 12.24
N HIS A 177 0.81 -15.12 12.01
CA HIS A 177 -0.35 -15.15 12.87
C HIS A 177 -1.38 -14.12 12.43
N TYR A 178 -2.60 -14.60 12.21
CA TYR A 178 -3.78 -13.80 12.48
C TYR A 178 -3.82 -13.56 13.99
N LYS A 179 -3.22 -12.47 14.48
CA LYS A 179 -3.41 -12.06 15.87
C LYS A 179 -4.85 -11.59 16.01
N SER A 180 -5.53 -12.02 17.08
CA SER A 180 -6.80 -11.41 17.47
C SER A 180 -6.62 -9.89 17.51
N LEU A 181 -7.60 -9.13 17.03
CA LEU A 181 -7.55 -7.67 17.01
C LEU A 181 -7.28 -7.15 18.42
N ASP A 182 -6.07 -6.63 18.63
CA ASP A 182 -5.74 -5.84 19.81
C ASP A 182 -6.30 -4.42 19.58
N LEU A 183 -7.42 -4.13 20.24
CA LEU A 183 -8.13 -2.87 20.10
C LEU A 183 -7.30 -1.69 20.64
N GLU A 184 -6.48 -1.90 21.66
CA GLU A 184 -5.64 -0.85 22.22
C GLU A 184 -4.52 -0.48 21.25
N ALA A 185 -3.81 -1.50 20.72
CA ALA A 185 -2.78 -1.28 19.71
C ALA A 185 -3.37 -0.68 18.42
N ALA A 186 -4.55 -1.14 17.99
CA ALA A 186 -5.23 -0.57 16.83
C ALA A 186 -5.64 0.89 17.05
N SER A 187 -6.15 1.23 18.25
CA SER A 187 -6.50 2.61 18.60
C SER A 187 -5.27 3.51 18.68
N GLU A 188 -4.14 3.00 19.18
CA GLU A 188 -2.86 3.74 19.23
C GLU A 188 -2.44 4.19 17.82
N VAL A 189 -2.36 3.24 16.87
CA VAL A 189 -1.90 3.54 15.49
C VAL A 189 -2.95 4.30 14.66
N ALA A 190 -4.21 4.31 15.09
CA ALA A 190 -5.29 5.07 14.49
C ALA A 190 -5.41 6.51 15.03
N SER A 191 -4.68 6.83 16.10
CA SER A 191 -4.79 8.12 16.76
C SER A 191 -4.40 9.28 15.85
N CYS A 192 -5.04 10.42 16.06
CA CYS A 192 -4.83 11.61 15.23
C CYS A 192 -3.41 12.20 15.36
N ASN A 193 -2.70 11.86 16.44
CA ASN A 193 -1.32 12.30 16.69
C ASN A 193 -0.25 11.33 16.20
N TYR A 194 -0.63 10.12 15.77
CA TYR A 194 0.35 9.06 15.48
C TYR A 194 1.38 9.46 14.41
N GLU A 195 0.98 10.27 13.44
CA GLU A 195 1.84 10.69 12.34
C GLU A 195 2.81 11.83 12.74
N TYR A 196 2.60 12.45 13.91
CA TYR A 196 3.42 13.58 14.37
C TYR A 196 4.86 13.14 14.64
N ASN A 197 5.82 13.89 14.10
CA ASN A 197 7.26 13.57 14.16
C ASN A 197 7.65 12.19 13.60
N THR A 198 6.79 11.60 12.76
CA THR A 198 7.13 10.37 12.02
C THR A 198 7.37 10.65 10.54
N ALA A 199 7.78 9.62 9.80
CA ALA A 199 7.93 9.66 8.35
C ALA A 199 6.62 9.41 7.57
N TRP A 200 5.49 9.16 8.25
CA TRP A 200 4.18 8.99 7.61
C TRP A 200 3.76 10.22 6.81
N GLY A 201 3.31 10.00 5.57
CA GLY A 201 2.96 11.04 4.60
C GLY A 201 4.17 11.75 3.97
N LYS A 202 5.39 11.56 4.50
CA LYS A 202 6.63 12.20 4.01
C LYS A 202 7.54 11.25 3.25
N GLU A 203 7.67 10.02 3.72
CA GLU A 203 8.49 8.95 3.11
C GLU A 203 7.77 7.60 3.13
N VAL A 204 6.78 7.43 4.03
CA VAL A 204 5.97 6.22 4.20
C VAL A 204 4.50 6.55 3.94
N GLY A 205 3.75 5.65 3.31
CA GLY A 205 2.32 5.83 3.05
C GLY A 205 2.02 6.92 2.01
N LYS A 206 2.76 6.91 0.90
CA LYS A 206 2.51 7.76 -0.27
C LYS A 206 1.69 7.05 -1.33
#